data_AF-A0A9W7XUI6-F1
#
_entry.id   AF-A0A9W7XUI6-F1
#
_cell.length_a   1.000
_cell.length_b   1.000
_cell.length_c   1.000
_cell.angle_alpha   90.00
_cell.angle_beta   90.00
_cell.angle_gamma   90.00
#
_symmetry.space_group_name_H-M   'P 1'
#
loop_
_entity.id
_entity.type
_entity.pdbx_description
1 polymer ?
#
loop_
_entity_poly.entity_id
_entity_poly.type
_entity_poly.pdbx_seq_one_letter_code
_entity_poly.pdbx_strand_id
1 'polypeptide(L)'
;MLAAKRAVVVRDIDGLKKLVDKHGDGWEQIGREMGTAPNITQMFTGNAFYTHGQIKYHQNQELGIADPLQGHMDATNQEVQRQLSQGHQVDWAQVSQAVGLDVLKCLEICQVDNGKARWTYDPNAFSWEMADRMKAFLADNYPAPATPNFRAVSNYLWVDREDCIHMSDLLQGNIVWTDEIKAQIVDMRRKGMRFKDISEQLSPNLSAQKVAGVYHQLQR
;
A
#
# COMPACT_ATOMS: atom_id res chain seq x y z
N MET A 1 2.04 -28.25 14.55
CA MET A 1 1.43 -27.22 15.43
C MET A 1 1.62 -25.86 14.75
N LEU A 2 0.55 -25.32 14.16
CA LEU A 2 0.57 -24.01 13.52
C LEU A 2 0.54 -22.92 14.60
N ALA A 3 1.58 -22.07 14.62
CA ALA A 3 1.55 -20.83 15.36
C ALA A 3 0.60 -19.86 14.64
N ALA A 4 -0.54 -19.57 15.24
CA ALA A 4 -1.46 -18.55 14.77
C ALA A 4 -0.74 -17.19 14.72
N LYS A 5 -0.63 -16.59 13.53
CA LYS A 5 -0.31 -15.16 13.39
C LYS A 5 -1.48 -14.36 13.98
N ARG A 6 -1.38 -14.01 15.25
CA ARG A 6 -2.30 -13.05 15.88
C ARG A 6 -2.08 -11.69 15.21
N ALA A 7 -3.12 -11.15 14.59
CA ALA A 7 -3.21 -9.72 14.33
C ALA A 7 -3.01 -8.99 15.67
N VAL A 8 -1.94 -8.20 15.79
CA VAL A 8 -1.72 -7.35 16.96
C VAL A 8 -2.65 -6.15 16.80
N VAL A 9 -3.88 -6.29 17.31
CA VAL A 9 -4.77 -5.17 17.57
C VAL A 9 -4.18 -4.44 18.77
N VAL A 10 -3.70 -3.20 18.59
CA VAL A 10 -3.38 -2.33 19.73
C VAL A 10 -4.71 -2.01 20.42
N ARG A 11 -5.01 -2.76 21.48
CA ARG A 11 -6.26 -2.62 22.25
C ARG A 11 -6.24 -1.43 23.21
N ASP A 12 -5.08 -0.81 23.40
CA ASP A 12 -4.87 0.25 24.39
C ASP A 12 -4.15 1.47 23.79
N ILE A 13 -4.94 2.32 23.13
CA ILE A 13 -4.47 3.57 22.54
C ILE A 13 -4.10 4.59 23.64
N ASP A 14 -4.79 4.56 24.79
CA ASP A 14 -4.53 5.50 25.88
C ASP A 14 -3.26 5.14 26.67
N GLY A 15 -2.91 3.85 26.75
CA GLY A 15 -1.61 3.38 27.22
C GLY A 15 -0.46 3.87 26.32
N LEU A 16 -0.64 3.78 25.00
CA LEU A 16 0.36 4.30 24.04
C LEU A 16 0.57 5.81 24.20
N LYS A 17 -0.51 6.60 24.36
CA LYS A 17 -0.42 8.05 24.60
C LYS A 17 0.46 8.38 25.81
N LYS A 18 0.20 7.74 26.95
CA LYS A 18 0.97 7.97 28.20
C LYS A 18 2.45 7.63 28.03
N LEU A 19 2.77 6.60 27.26
CA LEU A 19 4.15 6.20 27.02
C LEU A 19 4.88 7.18 26.12
N VAL A 20 4.23 7.68 25.07
CA VAL A 20 4.84 8.68 24.19
C VAL A 20 4.97 10.04 24.91
N ASP A 21 4.01 10.44 25.74
CA ASP A 21 4.13 11.65 26.58
C ASP A 21 5.30 11.54 27.58
N LYS A 22 5.57 10.33 28.08
CA LYS A 22 6.64 10.05 29.04
C LYS A 22 8.01 9.92 28.40
N HIS A 23 8.10 9.37 27.18
CA HIS A 23 9.36 8.97 26.56
C HIS A 23 9.72 9.73 25.27
N GLY A 24 8.86 10.62 24.77
CA GLY A 24 9.08 11.33 23.51
C GLY A 24 9.26 10.36 22.33
N ASP A 25 10.29 10.58 21.52
CA ASP A 25 10.65 9.74 20.37
C ASP A 25 11.40 8.43 20.74
N GLY A 26 11.28 7.97 21.98
CA GLY A 26 11.89 6.74 22.49
C GLY A 26 11.20 5.45 22.02
N TRP A 27 10.97 5.29 20.71
CA TRP A 27 10.13 4.23 20.13
C TRP A 27 10.56 2.80 20.45
N GLU A 28 11.87 2.56 20.64
CA GLU A 28 12.36 1.26 21.09
C GLU A 28 11.88 0.91 22.51
N GLN A 29 11.86 1.91 23.40
CA GLN A 29 11.42 1.74 24.77
C GLN A 29 9.89 1.63 24.85
N ILE A 30 9.19 2.46 24.08
CA ILE A 30 7.72 2.41 23.97
C ILE A 30 7.27 1.06 23.40
N GLY A 31 7.94 0.55 22.36
CA GLY A 31 7.67 -0.78 21.80
C GLY A 31 7.84 -1.88 22.85
N ARG A 32 8.92 -1.85 23.63
CA ARG A 32 9.17 -2.79 24.73
C ARG A 32 8.05 -2.74 25.80
N GLU A 33 7.65 -1.55 26.22
CA GLU A 33 6.59 -1.37 27.24
C GLU A 33 5.19 -1.76 26.72
N MET A 34 4.95 -1.59 25.42
CA MET A 34 3.71 -2.04 24.76
C MET A 34 3.70 -3.53 24.41
N GLY A 35 4.84 -4.23 24.54
CA GLY A 35 5.00 -5.60 24.07
C GLY A 35 4.90 -5.75 22.54
N THR A 36 5.25 -4.69 21.79
CA THR A 36 5.17 -4.65 20.32
C THR A 36 6.50 -4.20 19.70
N ALA A 37 6.73 -4.51 18.42
CA ALA A 37 7.95 -4.10 17.75
C ALA A 37 7.93 -2.56 17.47
N PRO A 38 9.06 -1.84 17.62
CA PRO A 38 9.10 -0.37 17.52
C PRO A 38 8.57 0.18 16.20
N ASN A 39 8.86 -0.50 15.10
CA ASN A 39 8.37 -0.18 13.76
C ASN A 39 6.84 -0.29 13.66
N ILE A 40 6.23 -1.24 14.36
CA ILE A 40 4.76 -1.40 14.42
C ILE A 40 4.16 -0.26 15.26
N THR A 41 4.78 0.08 16.39
CA THR A 41 4.36 1.21 17.24
C THR A 41 4.40 2.54 16.49
N GLN A 42 5.48 2.78 15.73
CA GLN A 42 5.66 3.97 14.91
C GLN A 42 4.63 4.04 13.76
N MET A 43 4.26 2.89 13.20
CA MET A 43 3.25 2.82 12.13
C MET A 43 1.85 3.22 12.64
N PHE A 44 1.53 2.96 13.91
CA PHE A 44 0.27 3.38 14.52
C PHE A 44 0.22 4.88 14.85
N THR A 45 1.37 5.50 15.15
CA THR A 45 1.48 6.95 15.35
C THR A 45 1.68 7.74 14.06
N GLY A 46 2.00 7.10 12.93
CA GLY A 46 2.11 7.75 11.61
C GLY A 46 0.84 8.44 11.10
N ASN A 47 -0.32 8.24 11.75
CA ASN A 47 -1.56 8.99 11.53
C ASN A 47 -1.75 10.18 12.52
N ALA A 48 -0.73 10.54 13.31
CA ALA A 48 -0.73 11.65 14.25
C ALA A 48 0.55 12.49 14.07
N PHE A 49 0.42 13.80 13.84
CA PHE A 49 1.56 14.69 13.68
C PHE A 49 2.23 14.97 15.03
N TYR A 50 3.56 14.88 15.06
CA TYR A 50 4.39 15.31 16.18
C TYR A 50 4.91 16.73 15.90
N THR A 51 4.44 17.72 16.67
CA THR A 51 5.01 19.08 16.65
C THR A 51 5.18 19.58 18.08
N HIS A 52 6.42 19.93 18.44
CA HIS A 52 6.77 20.58 19.71
C HIS A 52 6.32 19.84 20.98
N GLY A 53 6.59 18.53 21.07
CA GLY A 53 6.36 17.76 22.30
C GLY A 53 4.89 17.48 22.63
N GLN A 54 4.00 17.58 21.64
CA GLN A 54 2.60 17.18 21.77
C GLN A 54 2.23 16.25 20.62
N ILE A 55 1.63 15.10 20.97
CA ILE A 55 0.99 14.23 19.98
C ILE A 55 -0.43 14.73 19.77
N LYS A 56 -0.74 15.18 18.55
CA LYS A 56 -2.13 15.45 18.16
C LYS A 56 -2.65 14.25 17.40
N TYR A 57 -3.37 13.39 18.09
CA TYR A 57 -4.27 12.41 17.45
C TYR A 57 -5.53 13.16 17.01
N HIS A 58 -6.09 12.81 15.84
CA HIS A 58 -7.45 13.22 15.48
C HIS A 58 -8.45 12.66 16.51
N GLN A 59 -8.64 13.38 17.62
CA GLN A 59 -9.87 13.34 18.40
C GLN A 59 -10.73 14.49 17.89
N ASN A 60 -11.60 14.18 16.95
CA ASN A 60 -12.73 15.03 16.62
C ASN A 60 -13.66 15.07 17.84
N GLN A 61 -13.47 16.07 18.71
CA GLN A 61 -14.54 16.83 19.37
C GLN A 61 -13.90 17.90 20.26
N GLU A 62 -14.48 19.10 20.21
CA GLU A 62 -14.17 20.29 21.04
C GLU A 62 -13.03 21.19 20.55
N LEU A 63 -13.24 21.82 19.40
CA LEU A 63 -12.97 23.24 19.09
C LEU A 63 -13.34 23.40 17.61
N GLY A 64 -14.29 24.28 17.30
CA GLY A 64 -14.87 24.46 15.95
C GLY A 64 -13.93 25.06 14.90
N ILE A 65 -12.72 24.53 14.78
CA ILE A 65 -11.77 24.82 13.70
C ILE A 65 -11.82 23.59 12.80
N ALA A 66 -12.58 23.68 11.70
CA ALA A 66 -12.58 22.64 10.68
C ALA A 66 -11.13 22.40 10.23
N ASP A 67 -10.69 21.14 10.24
CA ASP A 67 -9.41 20.78 9.61
C ASP A 67 -9.48 21.21 8.14
N PRO A 68 -8.62 22.14 7.69
CA PRO A 68 -8.64 22.60 6.30
C PRO A 68 -8.52 21.44 5.30
N LEU A 69 -7.83 20.36 5.67
CA LEU A 69 -7.69 19.16 4.83
C LEU A 69 -8.98 18.35 4.76
N GLN A 70 -9.79 18.32 5.82
CA GLN A 70 -11.08 17.64 5.82
C GLN A 70 -12.03 18.26 4.79
N GLY A 71 -12.09 19.59 4.73
CA GLY A 71 -12.92 20.30 3.74
C GLY A 71 -12.50 19.99 2.30
N HIS A 72 -11.20 19.96 2.03
CA HIS A 72 -10.70 19.58 0.70
C HIS A 72 -10.91 18.11 0.37
N MET A 73 -10.79 17.22 1.35
CA MET A 73 -11.06 15.81 1.17
C MET A 73 -12.53 15.56 0.84
N ASP A 74 -13.45 16.20 1.56
CA ASP A 74 -14.89 16.08 1.31
C ASP A 74 -15.25 16.63 -0.08
N ALA A 75 -14.69 17.78 -0.47
CA ALA A 75 -14.86 18.35 -1.81
C ALA A 75 -14.30 17.43 -2.91
N THR A 76 -13.12 16.83 -2.69
CA THR A 76 -12.50 15.87 -3.61
C THR A 76 -13.39 14.64 -3.77
N ASN A 77 -13.84 14.05 -2.67
CA ASN A 77 -14.72 12.88 -2.68
C ASN A 77 -16.04 13.19 -3.40
N GLN A 78 -16.62 14.36 -3.14
CA GLN A 78 -17.86 14.79 -3.76
C GLN A 78 -17.73 14.93 -5.28
N GLU A 79 -16.67 15.56 -5.77
CA GLU A 79 -16.44 15.73 -7.21
C GLU A 79 -16.17 14.40 -7.91
N VAL A 80 -15.39 13.51 -7.28
CA VAL A 80 -15.17 12.16 -7.80
C VAL A 80 -16.49 11.39 -7.90
N GLN A 81 -17.30 11.40 -6.84
CA GLN A 81 -18.62 10.74 -6.86
C GLN A 81 -19.55 11.33 -7.91
N ARG A 82 -19.52 12.66 -8.11
CA ARG A 82 -20.29 13.34 -9.16
C ARG A 82 -19.91 12.80 -10.54
N GLN A 83 -18.62 12.71 -10.86
CA GLN A 83 -18.17 12.18 -12.15
C GLN A 83 -18.55 10.70 -12.33
N LEU A 84 -18.39 9.87 -11.31
CA LEU A 84 -18.78 8.45 -11.35
C LEU A 84 -20.29 8.28 -11.57
N SER A 85 -21.13 9.09 -10.91
CA SER A 85 -22.59 9.05 -11.08
C SER A 85 -23.05 9.43 -12.51
N GLN A 86 -22.19 10.12 -13.26
CA GLN A 86 -22.41 10.47 -14.66
C GLN A 86 -21.89 9.38 -15.62
N GLY A 87 -21.33 8.29 -15.09
CA GLY A 87 -20.75 7.20 -15.87
C GLY A 87 -19.41 7.55 -16.52
N HIS A 88 -18.77 8.65 -16.09
CA HIS A 88 -17.47 9.05 -16.60
C HIS A 88 -16.34 8.34 -15.84
N GLN A 89 -15.20 8.16 -16.51
CA GLN A 89 -13.95 7.92 -15.80
C GLN A 89 -13.55 9.19 -15.04
N VAL A 90 -12.85 9.04 -13.92
CA VAL A 90 -12.44 10.17 -13.09
C VAL A 90 -11.35 10.98 -13.81
N ASP A 91 -11.68 12.21 -14.15
CA ASP A 91 -10.75 13.21 -14.65
C ASP A 91 -10.16 13.98 -13.46
N TRP A 92 -8.96 13.57 -13.06
CA TRP A 92 -8.25 14.17 -11.94
C TRP A 92 -7.83 15.62 -12.17
N ALA A 93 -7.66 16.05 -13.42
CA ALA A 93 -7.38 17.45 -13.72
C ALA A 93 -8.60 18.32 -13.43
N GLN A 94 -9.80 17.84 -13.80
CA GLN A 94 -11.05 18.49 -13.46
C GLN A 94 -11.31 18.50 -11.95
N VAL A 95 -11.03 17.39 -11.25
CA VAL A 95 -11.14 17.33 -9.77
C VAL A 95 -10.22 18.36 -9.12
N SER A 96 -8.96 18.39 -9.53
CA SER A 96 -7.96 19.37 -9.06
C SER A 96 -8.41 20.81 -9.27
N GLN A 97 -8.92 21.14 -10.46
CA GLN A 97 -9.45 22.46 -10.77
C GLN A 97 -10.66 22.84 -9.90
N ALA A 98 -11.58 21.89 -9.65
CA ALA A 98 -12.78 22.13 -8.87
C ALA A 98 -12.48 22.36 -7.37
N VAL A 99 -11.51 21.63 -6.82
CA VAL A 99 -11.15 21.67 -5.39
C VAL A 99 -10.11 22.74 -5.07
N GLY A 100 -9.34 23.19 -6.07
CA GLY A 100 -8.26 24.16 -5.91
C GLY A 100 -6.98 23.57 -5.28
N LEU A 101 -6.76 22.27 -5.46
CA LEU A 101 -5.55 21.56 -5.04
C LEU A 101 -4.82 20.99 -6.27
N ASP A 102 -3.55 20.65 -6.13
CA ASP A 102 -2.84 19.91 -7.18
C ASP A 102 -3.40 18.47 -7.32
N VAL A 103 -3.22 17.90 -8.51
CA VAL A 103 -3.71 16.56 -8.85
C VAL A 103 -3.18 15.50 -7.88
N LEU A 104 -1.89 15.56 -7.54
CA LEU A 104 -1.28 14.58 -6.65
C LEU A 104 -1.95 14.64 -5.27
N LYS A 105 -2.21 15.84 -4.75
CA LYS A 105 -2.87 15.99 -3.47
C LYS A 105 -4.31 15.48 -3.47
N CYS A 106 -5.07 15.74 -4.52
CA CYS A 106 -6.41 15.15 -4.70
C CYS A 106 -6.35 13.61 -4.70
N LEU A 107 -5.38 13.03 -5.40
CA LEU A 107 -5.14 11.58 -5.42
C LEU A 107 -4.80 11.05 -4.01
N GLU A 108 -3.98 11.75 -3.24
CA GLU A 108 -3.58 11.33 -1.90
C GLU A 108 -4.73 11.34 -0.88
N ILE A 109 -5.62 12.33 -0.95
CA ILE A 109 -6.66 12.53 0.07
C ILE A 109 -7.99 11.86 -0.28
N CYS A 110 -8.23 11.52 -1.56
CA CYS A 110 -9.47 10.90 -1.98
C CYS A 110 -9.70 9.53 -1.31
N GLN A 111 -10.88 9.38 -0.71
CA GLN A 111 -11.34 8.19 0.02
C GLN A 111 -12.43 7.41 -0.73
N VAL A 112 -12.68 7.74 -1.99
CA VAL A 112 -13.61 6.98 -2.82
C VAL A 112 -12.97 5.67 -3.26
N ASP A 113 -13.51 4.55 -2.77
CA ASP A 113 -13.06 3.20 -3.12
C ASP A 113 -14.07 2.42 -3.98
N ASN A 114 -15.29 2.95 -4.15
CA ASN A 114 -16.34 2.27 -4.91
C ASN A 114 -15.98 2.15 -6.39
N GLY A 115 -16.13 0.95 -6.94
CA GLY A 115 -15.96 0.68 -8.37
C GLY A 115 -14.50 0.56 -8.82
N LYS A 116 -13.53 0.52 -7.91
CA LYS A 116 -12.15 0.20 -8.24
C LYS A 116 -12.03 -1.25 -8.73
N ALA A 117 -11.20 -1.45 -9.73
CA ALA A 117 -10.93 -2.78 -10.25
C ALA A 117 -10.06 -3.57 -9.27
N ARG A 118 -10.31 -4.87 -9.16
CA ARG A 118 -9.37 -5.81 -8.56
C ARG A 118 -8.31 -6.14 -9.60
N TRP A 119 -7.05 -6.08 -9.20
CA TRP A 119 -5.96 -6.52 -10.05
C TRP A 119 -5.58 -7.94 -9.65
N THR A 120 -5.75 -8.86 -10.59
CA THR A 120 -5.44 -10.27 -10.40
C THR A 120 -4.18 -10.59 -11.20
N TYR A 121 -3.14 -11.01 -10.49
CA TYR A 121 -1.95 -11.54 -11.13
C TYR A 121 -2.27 -12.92 -11.74
N ASP A 122 -2.27 -13.01 -13.08
CA ASP A 122 -2.32 -14.28 -13.80
C ASP A 122 -1.00 -14.50 -14.57
N PRO A 123 -0.07 -15.32 -14.06
CA PRO A 123 1.22 -15.55 -14.70
C PRO A 123 1.14 -16.06 -16.13
N ASN A 124 0.02 -16.67 -16.55
CA ASN A 124 -0.12 -17.24 -17.90
C ASN A 124 -0.62 -16.24 -18.94
N ALA A 125 -1.37 -15.22 -18.51
CA ALA A 125 -1.95 -14.19 -19.37
C ALA A 125 -1.37 -12.78 -19.08
N PHE A 126 -0.40 -12.69 -18.16
CA PHE A 126 -0.04 -11.43 -17.54
C PHE A 126 0.57 -10.43 -18.52
N SER A 127 -0.03 -9.25 -18.61
CA SER A 127 0.61 -8.05 -19.14
C SER A 127 1.14 -7.23 -17.97
N TRP A 128 2.42 -6.85 -18.03
CA TRP A 128 3.03 -5.93 -17.06
C TRP A 128 2.59 -4.47 -17.26
N GLU A 129 1.76 -4.16 -18.25
CA GLU A 129 1.35 -2.81 -18.61
C GLU A 129 0.81 -1.99 -17.42
N MET A 130 -0.05 -2.56 -16.59
CA MET A 130 -0.58 -1.87 -15.40
C MET A 130 0.53 -1.57 -14.38
N ALA A 131 1.46 -2.51 -14.21
CA ALA A 131 2.60 -2.39 -13.31
C ALA A 131 3.63 -1.39 -13.84
N ASP A 132 3.82 -1.31 -15.16
CA ASP A 132 4.66 -0.31 -15.80
C ASP A 132 4.07 1.09 -15.65
N ARG A 133 2.74 1.25 -15.79
CA ARG A 133 2.04 2.50 -15.49
C ARG A 133 2.19 2.91 -14.03
N MET A 134 2.05 1.96 -13.09
CA MET A 134 2.31 2.21 -11.67
C MET A 134 3.75 2.68 -11.44
N LYS A 135 4.72 1.99 -12.03
CA LYS A 135 6.15 2.31 -11.90
C LYS A 135 6.47 3.70 -12.42
N ALA A 136 5.92 4.07 -13.58
CA ALA A 136 6.07 5.42 -14.13
C ALA A 136 5.48 6.47 -13.19
N PHE A 137 4.25 6.28 -12.72
CA PHE A 137 3.61 7.19 -11.76
C PHE A 137 4.42 7.37 -10.47
N LEU A 138 4.95 6.27 -9.92
CA LEU A 138 5.80 6.31 -8.72
C LEU A 138 7.11 7.04 -8.96
N ALA A 139 7.77 6.82 -10.10
CA ALA A 139 9.01 7.51 -10.45
C ALA A 139 8.82 9.03 -10.56
N ASP A 140 7.69 9.46 -11.14
CA ASP A 140 7.39 10.87 -11.39
C ASP A 140 6.95 11.61 -10.11
N ASN A 141 6.20 10.94 -9.21
CA ASN A 141 5.55 11.60 -8.08
C ASN A 141 6.16 11.27 -6.71
N TYR A 142 6.87 10.14 -6.61
CA TYR A 142 7.49 9.66 -5.37
C TYR A 142 8.94 9.18 -5.63
N PRO A 143 9.83 10.03 -6.17
CA PRO A 143 11.23 9.65 -6.38
C PRO A 143 11.91 9.35 -5.04
N ALA A 144 12.82 8.36 -5.05
CA ALA A 144 13.56 7.99 -3.85
C ALA A 144 14.29 9.22 -3.25
N PRO A 145 14.28 9.39 -1.90
CA PRO A 145 13.87 8.42 -0.88
C PRO A 145 12.39 8.54 -0.43
N ALA A 146 11.54 9.25 -1.18
CA ALA A 146 10.15 9.42 -0.79
C ALA A 146 9.42 8.07 -0.69
N THR A 147 8.62 7.90 0.36
CA THR A 147 7.78 6.71 0.53
C THR A 147 6.57 6.83 -0.42
N PRO A 148 6.30 5.81 -1.24
CA PRO A 148 5.09 5.76 -2.07
C PRO A 148 3.80 5.92 -1.27
N ASN A 149 2.87 6.75 -1.76
CA ASN A 149 1.51 6.79 -1.26
C ASN A 149 0.59 5.89 -2.11
N PHE A 150 0.35 4.66 -1.65
CA PHE A 150 -0.48 3.70 -2.38
C PHE A 150 -1.96 4.07 -2.48
N ARG A 151 -2.45 5.04 -1.69
CA ARG A 151 -3.80 5.61 -1.92
C ARG A 151 -3.81 6.43 -3.20
N ALA A 152 -2.79 7.26 -3.44
CA ALA A 152 -2.66 8.01 -4.68
C ALA A 152 -2.51 7.10 -5.89
N VAL A 153 -1.69 6.04 -5.77
CA VAL A 153 -1.54 5.03 -6.83
C VAL A 153 -2.87 4.34 -7.13
N SER A 154 -3.58 3.90 -6.09
CA SER A 154 -4.90 3.26 -6.20
C SER A 154 -5.91 4.16 -6.92
N ASN A 155 -5.93 5.45 -6.58
CA ASN A 155 -6.81 6.44 -7.20
C ASN A 155 -6.40 6.76 -8.65
N TYR A 156 -5.10 6.79 -8.95
CA TYR A 156 -4.58 7.05 -10.29
C TYR A 156 -4.86 5.90 -11.27
N LEU A 157 -4.65 4.66 -10.83
CA LEU A 157 -4.89 3.47 -11.66
C LEU A 157 -6.35 3.00 -11.62
N TRP A 158 -7.14 3.52 -10.69
CA TRP A 158 -8.49 3.05 -10.37
C TRP A 158 -8.53 1.55 -10.00
N VAL A 159 -7.52 1.12 -9.23
CA VAL A 159 -7.31 -0.25 -8.77
C VAL A 159 -7.30 -0.28 -7.25
N ASP A 160 -7.75 -1.37 -6.64
CA ASP A 160 -7.70 -1.56 -5.19
C ASP A 160 -6.30 -1.30 -4.61
N ARG A 161 -6.26 -0.65 -3.43
CA ARG A 161 -5.01 -0.25 -2.79
C ARG A 161 -4.14 -1.44 -2.43
N GLU A 162 -4.73 -2.51 -1.90
CA GLU A 162 -3.97 -3.71 -1.51
C GLU A 162 -3.38 -4.39 -2.73
N ASP A 163 -4.07 -4.34 -3.87
CA ASP A 163 -3.54 -4.89 -5.12
C ASP A 163 -2.39 -4.03 -5.68
N CYS A 164 -2.43 -2.70 -5.51
CA CYS A 164 -1.30 -1.83 -5.86
C CYS A 164 -0.05 -2.14 -5.00
N ILE A 165 -0.26 -2.39 -3.70
CA ILE A 165 0.83 -2.81 -2.79
C ILE A 165 1.40 -4.15 -3.26
N HIS A 166 0.53 -5.13 -3.50
CA HIS A 166 0.93 -6.46 -3.98
C HIS A 166 1.71 -6.35 -5.31
N MET A 167 1.22 -5.55 -6.25
CA MET A 167 1.89 -5.30 -7.52
C MET A 167 3.29 -4.70 -7.32
N SER A 168 3.45 -3.79 -6.35
CA SER A 168 4.75 -3.19 -6.04
C SER A 168 5.70 -4.21 -5.44
N ASP A 169 5.22 -5.08 -4.55
CA ASP A 169 6.01 -6.17 -4.00
C ASP A 169 6.50 -7.12 -5.10
N LEU A 170 5.61 -7.50 -6.03
CA LEU A 170 5.99 -8.31 -7.18
C LEU A 170 7.01 -7.61 -8.06
N LEU A 171 6.86 -6.32 -8.36
CA LEU A 171 7.87 -5.57 -9.12
C LEU A 171 9.24 -5.55 -8.43
N GLN A 172 9.30 -5.62 -7.11
CA GLN A 172 10.56 -5.69 -6.36
C GLN A 172 11.13 -7.11 -6.24
N GLY A 173 10.47 -8.11 -6.80
CA GLY A 173 10.85 -9.53 -6.67
C GLY A 173 10.46 -10.14 -5.33
N ASN A 174 9.57 -9.48 -4.57
CA ASN A 174 9.00 -9.99 -3.33
C ASN A 174 7.75 -10.80 -3.67
N ILE A 175 7.93 -12.12 -3.81
CA ILE A 175 6.84 -13.06 -4.12
C ILE A 175 6.46 -13.85 -2.88
N VAL A 176 5.15 -13.99 -2.65
CA VAL A 176 4.62 -14.97 -1.71
C VAL A 176 4.57 -16.34 -2.38
N TRP A 177 5.33 -17.30 -1.88
CA TRP A 177 5.39 -18.66 -2.44
C TRP A 177 4.18 -19.50 -2.03
N THR A 178 3.05 -19.30 -2.70
CA THR A 178 1.85 -20.12 -2.51
C THR A 178 1.99 -21.48 -3.19
N ASP A 179 1.09 -22.41 -2.86
CA ASP A 179 1.11 -23.74 -3.46
C ASP A 179 0.72 -23.70 -4.95
N GLU A 180 -0.10 -22.73 -5.35
CA GLU A 180 -0.45 -22.46 -6.75
C GLU A 180 0.79 -22.01 -7.55
N ILE A 181 1.56 -21.04 -7.02
CA ILE A 181 2.79 -20.56 -7.68
C ILE A 181 3.82 -21.70 -7.78
N LYS A 182 3.96 -22.50 -6.71
CA LYS A 182 4.84 -23.68 -6.72
C LYS A 182 4.42 -24.71 -7.77
N ALA A 183 3.13 -25.02 -7.86
CA ALA A 183 2.59 -25.94 -8.85
C ALA A 183 2.83 -25.43 -10.28
N GLN A 184 2.66 -24.13 -10.51
CA GLN A 184 2.95 -23.50 -11.80
C GLN A 184 4.43 -23.58 -12.15
N ILE A 185 5.36 -23.34 -11.22
CA ILE A 185 6.80 -23.50 -11.49
C ILE A 185 7.12 -24.93 -11.94
N VAL A 186 6.51 -25.94 -11.30
CA VAL A 186 6.70 -27.34 -11.68
C VAL A 186 6.17 -27.61 -13.10
N ASP A 187 4.97 -27.13 -13.41
CA ASP A 187 4.36 -27.26 -14.74
C ASP A 187 5.20 -26.55 -15.83
N MET A 188 5.60 -25.31 -15.57
CA MET A 188 6.46 -24.52 -16.44
C MET A 188 7.81 -25.20 -16.71
N ARG A 189 8.42 -25.79 -15.68
CA ARG A 189 9.66 -26.58 -15.84
C ARG A 189 9.45 -27.85 -16.63
N ARG A 190 8.32 -28.55 -16.42
CA ARG A 190 7.94 -29.75 -17.19
C ARG A 190 7.74 -29.43 -18.67
N LYS A 191 7.24 -28.23 -18.99
CA LYS A 191 7.13 -27.69 -20.35
C LYS A 191 8.46 -27.25 -20.97
N GLY A 192 9.56 -27.35 -20.23
CA GLY A 192 10.92 -27.07 -20.72
C GLY A 192 11.39 -25.62 -20.55
N MET A 193 10.60 -24.72 -19.94
CA MET A 193 11.01 -23.32 -19.74
C MET A 193 12.19 -23.20 -18.77
N ARG A 194 13.16 -22.34 -19.07
CA ARG A 194 14.35 -22.16 -18.22
C ARG A 194 13.96 -21.39 -16.96
N PHE A 195 14.70 -21.59 -15.86
CA PHE A 195 14.43 -20.86 -14.60
C PHE A 195 14.49 -19.33 -14.76
N LYS A 196 15.31 -18.82 -15.68
CA LYS A 196 15.36 -17.39 -16.01
C LYS A 196 14.03 -16.90 -16.61
N ASP A 197 13.51 -17.62 -17.59
CA ASP A 197 12.26 -17.25 -18.26
C ASP A 197 11.08 -17.35 -17.26
N ILE A 198 11.07 -18.39 -16.41
CA ILE A 198 10.09 -18.54 -15.33
C ILE A 198 10.21 -17.40 -14.32
N SER A 199 11.43 -17.00 -13.93
CA SER A 199 11.58 -15.91 -12.99
C SER A 199 11.06 -14.59 -13.54
N GLU A 200 11.36 -14.27 -14.80
CA GLU A 200 10.89 -13.06 -15.48
C GLU A 200 9.36 -13.06 -15.65
N GLN A 201 8.75 -14.22 -15.88
CA GLN A 201 7.30 -14.38 -15.94
C GLN A 201 6.64 -14.14 -14.57
N LEU A 202 7.28 -14.63 -13.49
CA LEU A 202 6.80 -14.45 -12.12
C LEU A 202 6.98 -13.01 -11.60
N SER A 203 8.11 -12.40 -11.90
CA SER A 203 8.42 -11.00 -11.56
C SER A 203 9.67 -10.53 -12.32
N PRO A 204 9.67 -9.28 -12.83
CA PRO A 204 10.79 -8.76 -13.61
C PRO A 204 12.10 -8.68 -12.81
N ASN A 205 12.04 -8.59 -11.47
CA ASN A 205 13.21 -8.48 -10.61
C ASN A 205 13.43 -9.72 -9.73
N LEU A 206 12.72 -10.82 -10.00
CA LEU A 206 12.96 -12.07 -9.30
C LEU A 206 14.18 -12.79 -9.87
N SER A 207 15.08 -13.23 -8.99
CA SER A 207 16.24 -14.02 -9.41
C SER A 207 15.85 -15.45 -9.81
N ALA A 208 16.40 -15.93 -10.92
CA ALA A 208 16.28 -17.34 -11.35
C ALA A 208 16.73 -18.35 -10.29
N GLN A 209 17.72 -18.00 -9.46
CA GLN A 209 18.23 -18.87 -8.39
C GLN A 209 17.16 -19.15 -7.31
N LYS A 210 16.36 -18.13 -6.93
CA LYS A 210 15.24 -18.32 -5.99
C LYS A 210 14.23 -19.32 -6.53
N VAL A 211 13.85 -19.18 -7.80
CA VAL A 211 12.92 -20.12 -8.47
C VAL A 211 13.49 -21.54 -8.52
N ALA A 212 14.76 -21.69 -8.90
CA ALA A 212 15.43 -22.98 -8.94
C ALA A 212 15.46 -23.65 -7.55
N GLY A 213 15.79 -22.88 -6.51
CA GLY A 213 15.80 -23.35 -5.13
C GLY A 213 14.44 -23.89 -4.69
N VAL A 214 13.36 -23.15 -4.95
CA VAL A 214 11.99 -23.59 -4.65
C VAL A 214 11.64 -24.86 -5.42
N TYR A 215 11.91 -24.90 -6.73
CA TYR A 215 11.63 -26.08 -7.56
C TYR A 215 12.32 -27.33 -7.01
N HIS A 216 13.60 -27.26 -6.66
CA HIS A 216 14.35 -28.41 -6.13
C HIS A 216 13.86 -28.88 -4.76
N GLN A 217 13.32 -27.99 -3.93
CA GLN A 217 12.70 -28.38 -2.66
C GLN A 217 11.42 -29.19 -2.87
N LEU A 218 10.67 -28.93 -3.96
CA LEU A 218 9.44 -29.65 -4.30
C LEU A 218 9.66 -31.04 -4.88
N GLN A 219 10.90 -31.37 -5.26
CA GLN A 219 11.26 -32.68 -5.83
C GLN A 219 11.81 -33.67 -4.78
N ARG A 220 11.90 -33.25 -3.51
CA ARG A 220 12.35 -34.08 -2.39
C ARG A 220 11.16 -34.64 -1.64
#